data_AF-A0A1H4J4N5-F1
#
_entry.id   AF-A0A1H4J4N5-F1
#
_cell.length_a   1.000
_cell.length_b   1.000
_cell.length_c   1.000
_cell.angle_alpha   90.00
_cell.angle_beta   90.00
_cell.angle_gamma   90.00
#
_symmetry.space_group_name_H-M   'P 1'
#
loop_
_entity.id
_entity.type
_entity.pdbx_description
1 polymer ?
#
loop_
_entity_poly.entity_id
_entity_poly.type
_entity_poly.pdbx_seq_one_letter_code
_entity_poly.pdbx_strand_id
1 'polypeptide(L)'
;MIKINRIFSISLLLLLFLGNFTFGQKNNQFDKNGKRTGIWKKNYENGNIRYQGQFVGGKEIGVFKFYEVTSPTQPTIIKEFSRSNDTARVKFYTPSSTLKSKGKMLRRHRIGKWLYYFPNGDIMSEENYTNGELHGALKNYYPNGKLTEETHYSNGKKHGTSKVFTESGILLEEVSYENGKLNGEGKYYDLKGALKEKGMYKDGKRHGKWEFYIDGQVSKKKKEKLSEFKE
;
A
#
# COMPACT_ATOMS: atom_id res chain seq x y z
N MET A 1 -65.07 -22.79 58.49
CA MET A 1 -63.73 -22.24 58.16
C MET A 1 -63.04 -23.29 57.29
N ILE A 2 -62.69 -23.13 56.02
CA ILE A 2 -62.51 -22.00 55.09
C ILE A 2 -62.90 -22.53 53.68
N LYS A 3 -63.62 -21.75 52.87
CA LYS A 3 -63.92 -22.06 51.45
C LYS A 3 -62.74 -21.62 50.58
N ILE A 4 -62.24 -22.52 49.72
CA ILE A 4 -61.24 -22.20 48.70
C ILE A 4 -61.97 -21.93 47.38
N ASN A 5 -62.02 -20.67 46.97
CA ASN A 5 -62.43 -20.29 45.62
C ASN A 5 -61.18 -20.00 44.78
N ARG A 6 -60.96 -20.83 43.74
CA ARG A 6 -59.96 -20.61 42.71
C ARG A 6 -60.34 -19.39 41.87
N ILE A 7 -59.51 -18.35 41.86
CA ILE A 7 -59.60 -17.25 40.91
C ILE A 7 -58.52 -17.48 39.85
N PHE A 8 -58.94 -17.90 38.65
CA PHE A 8 -58.11 -17.85 37.45
C PHE A 8 -57.96 -16.37 37.05
N SER A 9 -56.76 -15.80 37.21
CA SER A 9 -56.41 -14.52 36.59
C SER A 9 -55.98 -14.76 35.15
N ILE A 10 -56.87 -14.48 34.20
CA ILE A 10 -56.50 -14.36 32.79
C ILE A 10 -55.84 -12.98 32.63
N SER A 11 -54.52 -12.96 32.60
CA SER A 11 -53.76 -11.76 32.23
C SER A 11 -53.82 -11.60 30.71
N LEU A 12 -54.65 -10.67 30.24
CA LEU A 12 -54.70 -10.27 28.84
C LEU A 12 -53.47 -9.41 28.53
N LEU A 13 -52.42 -10.05 28.00
CA LEU A 13 -51.21 -9.37 27.54
C LEU A 13 -51.52 -8.67 26.20
N LEU A 14 -51.87 -7.40 26.24
CA LEU A 14 -52.07 -6.57 25.05
C LEU A 14 -50.69 -6.26 24.43
N LEU A 15 -50.22 -7.10 23.51
CA LEU A 15 -49.04 -6.84 22.70
C LEU A 15 -49.36 -5.73 21.69
N LEU A 16 -49.06 -4.49 22.07
CA LEU A 16 -48.96 -3.37 21.13
C LEU A 16 -47.79 -3.64 20.19
N PHE A 17 -48.09 -4.21 19.02
CA PHE A 17 -47.20 -4.18 17.86
C PHE A 17 -47.09 -2.73 17.38
N LEU A 18 -46.19 -1.96 18.01
CA LEU A 18 -45.64 -0.77 17.37
C LEU A 18 -44.82 -1.26 16.17
N GLY A 19 -45.46 -1.26 15.01
CA GLY A 19 -44.78 -1.49 13.74
C GLY A 19 -43.64 -0.49 13.63
N ASN A 20 -42.42 -0.99 13.78
CA ASN A 20 -41.25 -0.26 13.33
C ASN A 20 -41.39 -0.14 11.82
N PHE A 21 -41.96 0.97 11.35
CA PHE A 21 -41.82 1.38 9.96
C PHE A 21 -40.34 1.63 9.73
N THR A 22 -39.61 0.60 9.32
CA THR A 22 -38.31 0.78 8.69
C THR A 22 -38.61 1.45 7.36
N PHE A 23 -38.61 2.79 7.34
CA PHE A 23 -38.61 3.52 6.08
C PHE A 23 -37.34 3.09 5.36
N GLY A 24 -37.49 2.20 4.38
CA GLY A 24 -36.36 1.66 3.63
C GLY A 24 -35.56 2.82 3.09
N GLN A 25 -34.32 3.00 3.57
CA GLN A 25 -33.51 4.13 3.15
C GLN A 25 -33.32 4.02 1.64
N LYS A 26 -33.92 4.98 0.89
CA LYS A 26 -33.75 5.03 -0.56
C LYS A 26 -32.27 5.26 -0.85
N ASN A 27 -31.68 4.39 -1.66
CA ASN A 27 -30.30 4.55 -2.11
C ASN A 27 -30.22 5.54 -3.28
N ASN A 28 -29.03 6.04 -3.57
CA ASN A 28 -28.71 6.86 -4.74
C ASN A 28 -29.53 8.17 -4.83
N GLN A 29 -29.65 8.88 -3.70
CA GLN A 29 -30.44 10.12 -3.62
C GLN A 29 -29.60 11.37 -3.89
N PHE A 30 -30.28 12.44 -4.30
CA PHE A 30 -29.71 13.77 -4.48
C PHE A 30 -30.35 14.76 -3.51
N ASP A 31 -29.58 15.74 -3.06
CA ASP A 31 -30.08 16.86 -2.27
C ASP A 31 -30.77 17.92 -3.17
N LYS A 32 -31.32 18.96 -2.54
CA LYS A 32 -32.02 20.06 -3.23
C LYS A 32 -31.17 20.80 -4.27
N ASN A 33 -29.84 20.66 -4.21
CA ASN A 33 -28.89 21.29 -5.13
C ASN A 33 -28.38 20.29 -6.19
N GLY A 34 -29.00 19.11 -6.30
CA GLY A 34 -28.57 18.07 -7.24
C GLY A 34 -27.27 17.37 -6.85
N LYS A 35 -26.80 17.49 -5.60
CA LYS A 35 -25.59 16.79 -5.15
C LYS A 35 -25.93 15.47 -4.47
N ARG A 36 -25.06 14.47 -4.63
CA ARG A 36 -25.26 13.14 -4.02
C ARG A 36 -25.39 13.23 -2.50
N THR A 37 -26.37 12.54 -1.95
CA THR A 37 -26.59 12.42 -0.51
C THR A 37 -27.07 11.01 -0.13
N GLY A 38 -26.82 10.62 1.12
CA GLY A 38 -27.23 9.32 1.65
C GLY A 38 -26.38 8.15 1.12
N ILE A 39 -26.92 6.94 1.22
CA ILE A 39 -26.24 5.71 0.79
C ILE A 39 -26.31 5.60 -0.73
N TRP A 40 -25.17 5.32 -1.35
CA TRP A 40 -25.04 5.07 -2.76
C TRP A 40 -24.58 3.64 -2.99
N LYS A 41 -25.23 2.96 -3.95
CA LYS A 41 -24.90 1.61 -4.41
C LYS A 41 -24.92 1.59 -5.93
N LYS A 42 -23.86 1.04 -6.53
CA LYS A 42 -23.79 0.78 -7.96
C LYS A 42 -23.55 -0.70 -8.18
N ASN A 43 -24.23 -1.27 -9.16
CA ASN A 43 -24.06 -2.65 -9.58
C ASN A 43 -23.34 -2.73 -10.94
N TYR A 44 -22.77 -3.89 -11.22
CA TYR A 44 -22.40 -4.33 -12.57
C TYR A 44 -23.65 -4.74 -13.35
N GLU A 45 -23.49 -4.99 -14.65
CA GLU A 45 -24.59 -5.40 -15.56
C GLU A 45 -25.22 -6.73 -15.12
N ASN A 46 -24.43 -7.65 -14.57
CA ASN A 46 -24.92 -8.93 -14.03
C ASN A 46 -25.63 -8.80 -12.67
N GLY A 47 -25.88 -7.58 -12.18
CA GLY A 47 -26.55 -7.32 -10.91
C GLY A 47 -25.63 -7.34 -9.68
N ASN A 48 -24.40 -7.86 -9.79
CA ASN A 48 -23.46 -7.89 -8.67
C ASN A 48 -23.08 -6.47 -8.23
N ILE A 49 -22.93 -6.26 -6.93
CA ILE A 49 -22.52 -4.96 -6.41
C ILE A 49 -21.11 -4.61 -6.91
N ARG A 50 -20.93 -3.37 -7.35
CA ARG A 50 -19.65 -2.80 -7.78
C ARG A 50 -19.05 -1.91 -6.70
N TYR A 51 -19.88 -1.07 -6.09
CA TYR A 51 -19.48 -0.34 -4.89
C TYR A 51 -20.69 0.07 -4.05
N GLN A 52 -20.41 0.35 -2.78
CA GLN A 52 -21.31 1.10 -1.91
C GLN A 52 -20.54 2.07 -1.02
N GLY A 53 -21.19 3.17 -0.64
CA GLY A 53 -20.65 4.17 0.28
C GLY A 53 -21.65 5.27 0.55
N GLN A 54 -21.27 6.28 1.34
CA GLN A 54 -22.15 7.37 1.71
C GLN A 54 -21.65 8.71 1.16
N PHE A 55 -22.57 9.53 0.67
CA PHE A 55 -22.30 10.90 0.26
C PHE A 55 -23.03 11.90 1.16
N VAL A 56 -22.43 13.07 1.36
CA VAL A 56 -23.10 14.26 1.93
C VAL A 56 -22.68 15.47 1.11
N GLY A 57 -23.65 16.17 0.50
CA GLY A 57 -23.39 17.34 -0.33
C GLY A 57 -22.43 17.07 -1.48
N GLY A 58 -22.49 15.86 -2.06
CA GLY A 58 -21.63 15.41 -3.15
C GLY A 58 -20.25 14.89 -2.73
N LYS A 59 -19.86 14.99 -1.44
CA LYS A 59 -18.59 14.49 -0.93
C LYS A 59 -18.73 13.08 -0.37
N GLU A 60 -17.77 12.21 -0.68
CA GLU A 60 -17.65 10.90 -0.05
C GLU A 60 -17.37 11.05 1.46
N ILE A 61 -18.10 10.30 2.28
CA ILE A 61 -17.87 10.23 3.72
C ILE A 61 -17.88 8.77 4.20
N GLY A 62 -17.22 8.54 5.34
CA GLY A 62 -17.20 7.23 5.98
C GLY A 62 -16.51 6.19 5.12
N VAL A 63 -17.08 4.98 5.05
CA VAL A 63 -16.46 3.83 4.41
C VAL A 63 -17.11 3.55 3.06
N PHE A 64 -16.28 3.51 2.01
CA PHE A 64 -16.62 2.95 0.72
C PHE A 64 -16.03 1.56 0.57
N LYS A 65 -16.85 0.65 0.06
CA LYS A 65 -16.48 -0.72 -0.28
C LYS A 65 -16.64 -0.92 -1.77
N PHE A 66 -15.61 -1.41 -2.44
CA PHE A 66 -15.61 -1.75 -3.86
C PHE A 66 -15.37 -3.25 -4.01
N TYR A 67 -16.03 -3.85 -4.98
CA TYR A 67 -16.08 -5.29 -5.19
C TYR A 67 -15.67 -5.61 -6.62
N GLU A 68 -15.07 -6.77 -6.84
CA GLU A 68 -14.87 -7.31 -8.17
C GLU A 68 -16.14 -8.02 -8.64
N VAL A 69 -16.37 -8.04 -9.96
CA VAL A 69 -17.57 -8.68 -10.53
C VAL A 69 -17.67 -10.17 -10.18
N THR A 70 -16.53 -10.85 -10.00
CA THR A 70 -16.39 -12.26 -9.62
C THR A 70 -16.43 -12.52 -8.12
N SER A 71 -16.30 -11.47 -7.28
CA SER A 71 -16.33 -11.58 -5.81
C SER A 71 -17.27 -10.51 -5.22
N PRO A 72 -18.59 -10.68 -5.37
CA PRO A 72 -19.57 -9.65 -4.98
C PRO A 72 -19.78 -9.55 -3.46
N THR A 73 -19.32 -10.52 -2.68
CA THR A 73 -19.52 -10.55 -1.23
C THR A 73 -18.34 -9.97 -0.45
N GLN A 74 -17.13 -10.06 -1.00
CA GLN A 74 -15.91 -9.59 -0.35
C GLN A 74 -15.33 -8.36 -1.08
N PRO A 75 -15.21 -7.21 -0.41
CA PRO A 75 -14.67 -6.02 -1.04
C PRO A 75 -13.17 -6.16 -1.28
N THR A 76 -12.73 -5.88 -2.51
CA THR A 76 -11.31 -5.86 -2.87
C THR A 76 -10.67 -4.49 -2.62
N ILE A 77 -11.47 -3.44 -2.38
CA ILE A 77 -10.99 -2.12 -1.96
C ILE A 77 -11.90 -1.58 -0.86
N ILE A 78 -11.28 -1.12 0.23
CA ILE A 78 -11.96 -0.36 1.28
C ILE A 78 -11.30 1.02 1.36
N LYS A 79 -12.10 2.08 1.22
CA LYS A 79 -11.67 3.47 1.42
C LYS A 79 -12.42 4.06 2.61
N GLU A 80 -11.69 4.58 3.58
CA GLU A 80 -12.23 5.29 4.73
C GLU A 80 -11.87 6.77 4.62
N PHE A 81 -12.86 7.60 4.31
CA PHE A 81 -12.71 9.04 4.13
C PHE A 81 -12.66 9.76 5.47
N SER A 82 -11.69 10.67 5.60
CA SER A 82 -11.55 11.55 6.76
C SER A 82 -12.74 12.51 6.86
N ARG A 83 -13.17 12.79 8.09
CA ARG A 83 -14.23 13.79 8.35
C ARG A 83 -13.74 15.23 8.27
N SER A 84 -12.43 15.45 8.40
CA SER A 84 -11.83 16.79 8.55
C SER A 84 -11.07 17.27 7.32
N ASN A 85 -10.76 16.40 6.36
CA ASN A 85 -9.99 16.77 5.17
C ASN A 85 -10.25 15.78 4.02
N ASP A 86 -9.73 16.10 2.83
CA ASP A 86 -9.95 15.33 1.59
C ASP A 86 -9.11 14.02 1.51
N THR A 87 -8.67 13.48 2.66
CA THR A 87 -7.86 12.26 2.68
C THR A 87 -8.68 11.02 2.95
N ALA A 88 -8.22 9.89 2.43
CA ALA A 88 -8.78 8.58 2.71
C ALA A 88 -7.70 7.58 3.10
N ARG A 89 -7.96 6.75 4.11
CA ARG A 89 -7.18 5.52 4.34
C ARG A 89 -7.71 4.45 3.39
N VAL A 90 -6.82 3.74 2.71
CA VAL A 90 -7.20 2.76 1.69
C VAL A 90 -6.54 1.43 1.98
N LYS A 91 -7.31 0.35 1.85
CA LYS A 91 -6.83 -1.03 1.91
C LYS A 91 -7.27 -1.76 0.63
N PHE A 92 -6.33 -2.51 0.04
CA PHE A 92 -6.57 -3.37 -1.11
C PHE A 92 -6.45 -4.81 -0.69
N TYR A 93 -7.37 -5.65 -1.14
CA TYR A 93 -7.46 -7.07 -0.81
C TYR A 93 -7.49 -7.92 -2.07
N THR A 94 -7.13 -9.19 -1.95
CA THR A 94 -7.46 -10.21 -2.96
C THR A 94 -8.97 -10.55 -2.90
N PRO A 95 -9.53 -11.22 -3.92
CA PRO A 95 -10.89 -11.76 -3.84
C PRO A 95 -11.10 -12.72 -2.66
N SER A 96 -10.04 -13.41 -2.22
CA SER A 96 -10.01 -14.28 -1.03
C SER A 96 -9.83 -13.52 0.29
N SER A 97 -9.95 -12.19 0.29
CA SER A 97 -9.84 -11.31 1.47
C SER A 97 -8.44 -11.22 2.12
N THR A 98 -7.39 -11.65 1.42
CA THR A 98 -6.00 -11.44 1.85
C THR A 98 -5.59 -9.99 1.60
N LEU A 99 -5.05 -9.29 2.60
CA LEU A 99 -4.61 -7.90 2.45
C LEU A 99 -3.38 -7.82 1.53
N LYS A 100 -3.46 -7.01 0.47
CA LYS A 100 -2.36 -6.80 -0.49
C LYS A 100 -1.54 -5.56 -0.17
N SER A 101 -2.23 -4.46 0.13
CA SER A 101 -1.57 -3.20 0.46
C SER A 101 -2.47 -2.25 1.22
N LYS A 102 -1.87 -1.29 1.92
CA LYS A 102 -2.60 -0.19 2.56
C LYS A 102 -1.79 1.10 2.58
N GLY A 103 -2.49 2.22 2.63
CA GLY A 103 -1.87 3.52 2.79
C GLY A 103 -2.89 4.64 2.85
N LYS A 104 -2.44 5.87 2.62
CA LYS A 104 -3.27 7.06 2.63
C LYS A 104 -3.29 7.71 1.24
N MET A 105 -4.43 8.24 0.85
CA MET A 105 -4.61 8.99 -0.38
C MET A 105 -5.13 10.39 -0.06
N LEU A 106 -4.64 11.39 -0.79
CA LEU A 106 -5.28 12.69 -0.93
C LEU A 106 -5.94 12.70 -2.31
N ARG A 107 -7.28 12.63 -2.34
CA ARG A 107 -8.05 12.41 -3.57
C ARG A 107 -7.55 11.15 -4.32
N ARG A 108 -6.89 11.33 -5.47
CA ARG A 108 -6.34 10.24 -6.31
C ARG A 108 -4.85 9.94 -6.05
N HIS A 109 -4.15 10.79 -5.31
CA HIS A 109 -2.71 10.70 -5.12
C HIS A 109 -2.37 9.97 -3.82
N ARG A 110 -1.45 9.01 -3.86
CA ARG A 110 -0.87 8.41 -2.64
C ARG A 110 -0.06 9.45 -1.87
N ILE A 111 -0.14 9.39 -0.54
CA ILE A 111 0.62 10.27 0.35
C ILE A 111 1.15 9.50 1.56
N GLY A 112 2.34 9.88 2.01
CA GLY A 112 3.01 9.26 3.15
C GLY A 112 3.37 7.79 2.89
N LYS A 113 3.44 7.01 3.98
CA LYS A 113 3.83 5.61 3.94
C LYS A 113 2.73 4.74 3.29
N TRP A 114 3.15 3.89 2.37
CA TRP A 114 2.36 2.83 1.76
C TRP A 114 3.02 1.48 2.05
N LEU A 115 2.21 0.49 2.42
CA LEU A 115 2.67 -0.82 2.84
C LEU A 115 2.11 -1.89 1.89
N TYR A 116 2.95 -2.81 1.47
CA TYR A 116 2.58 -4.01 0.72
C TYR A 116 2.90 -5.26 1.53
N TYR A 117 2.11 -6.30 1.31
CA TYR A 117 2.14 -7.50 2.13
C TYR A 117 2.33 -8.75 1.30
N PHE A 118 3.07 -9.70 1.86
CA PHE A 118 3.06 -11.09 1.41
C PHE A 118 1.72 -11.75 1.72
N PRO A 119 1.39 -12.90 1.08
CA PRO A 119 0.15 -13.62 1.36
C PRO A 119 -0.02 -14.06 2.82
N ASN A 120 1.08 -14.28 3.54
CA ASN A 120 1.08 -14.63 4.97
C ASN A 120 0.82 -13.43 5.90
N GLY A 121 0.76 -12.20 5.36
CA GLY A 121 0.51 -10.97 6.11
C GLY A 121 1.75 -10.20 6.54
N ASP A 122 2.96 -10.73 6.29
CA ASP A 122 4.21 -10.03 6.57
C ASP A 122 4.45 -8.88 5.57
N ILE A 123 5.22 -7.88 5.99
CA ILE A 123 5.53 -6.72 5.15
C ILE A 123 6.48 -7.17 4.02
N MET A 124 6.06 -6.94 2.78
CA MET A 124 6.86 -7.17 1.58
C MET A 124 7.59 -5.89 1.16
N SER A 125 6.93 -4.74 1.28
CA SER A 125 7.51 -3.46 0.87
C SER A 125 6.94 -2.28 1.66
N GLU A 126 7.80 -1.32 1.98
CA GLU A 126 7.47 -0.01 2.50
C GLU A 126 7.88 1.06 1.50
N GLU A 127 6.92 1.83 1.03
CA GLU A 127 7.14 2.94 0.10
C GLU A 127 6.69 4.25 0.76
N ASN A 128 7.32 5.36 0.40
CA ASN A 128 6.91 6.69 0.84
C ASN A 128 6.55 7.56 -0.35
N TYR A 129 5.46 8.31 -0.23
CA TYR A 129 4.90 9.10 -1.33
C TYR A 129 4.67 10.56 -0.96
N THR A 130 4.96 11.45 -1.90
CA THR A 130 4.58 12.87 -1.87
C THR A 130 3.88 13.18 -3.19
N ASN A 131 2.65 13.72 -3.12
CA ASN A 131 1.85 14.07 -4.30
C ASN A 131 1.65 12.93 -5.33
N GLY A 132 1.69 11.67 -4.88
CA GLY A 132 1.55 10.49 -5.73
C GLY A 132 2.86 9.99 -6.36
N GLU A 133 3.99 10.63 -6.09
CA GLU A 133 5.32 10.20 -6.53
C GLU A 133 6.11 9.62 -5.36
N LEU A 134 6.97 8.63 -5.64
CA LEU A 134 7.89 8.09 -4.64
C LEU A 134 8.83 9.18 -4.14
N HIS A 135 8.96 9.30 -2.82
CA HIS A 135 9.79 10.29 -2.17
C HIS A 135 10.25 9.78 -0.80
N GLY A 136 11.55 9.81 -0.54
CA GLY A 136 12.18 9.21 0.64
C GLY A 136 12.58 7.75 0.42
N ALA A 137 12.73 6.99 1.50
CA ALA A 137 13.16 5.60 1.44
C ALA A 137 12.04 4.67 0.93
N LEU A 138 12.43 3.75 0.04
CA LEU A 138 11.71 2.53 -0.30
C LEU A 138 12.48 1.35 0.30
N LYS A 139 11.78 0.44 0.98
CA LYS A 139 12.37 -0.76 1.58
C LYS A 139 11.62 -2.00 1.10
N ASN A 140 12.34 -3.00 0.61
CA ASN A 140 11.79 -4.31 0.26
C ASN A 140 12.34 -5.36 1.22
N TYR A 141 11.53 -6.37 1.53
CA TYR A 141 11.87 -7.40 2.51
C TYR A 141 11.69 -8.79 1.92
N TYR A 142 12.52 -9.73 2.40
CA TYR A 142 12.31 -11.15 2.22
C TYR A 142 11.13 -11.63 3.07
N PRO A 143 10.54 -12.81 2.76
CA PRO A 143 9.46 -13.39 3.57
C PRO A 143 9.84 -13.63 5.04
N ASN A 144 11.14 -13.74 5.36
CA ASN A 144 11.63 -13.85 6.73
C ASN A 144 11.74 -12.50 7.47
N GLY A 145 11.31 -11.39 6.86
CA GLY A 145 11.31 -10.04 7.42
C GLY A 145 12.65 -9.30 7.29
N LYS A 146 13.70 -9.91 6.75
CA LYS A 146 14.99 -9.22 6.53
C LYS A 146 14.94 -8.35 5.28
N LEU A 147 15.68 -7.26 5.31
CA LEU A 147 15.77 -6.30 4.21
C LEU A 147 16.43 -6.96 2.99
N THR A 148 15.79 -6.83 1.82
CA THR A 148 16.35 -7.21 0.52
C THR A 148 16.94 -5.99 -0.18
N GLU A 149 16.27 -4.85 -0.08
CA GLU A 149 16.66 -3.61 -0.75
C GLU A 149 16.24 -2.41 0.08
N GLU A 150 17.10 -1.40 0.16
CA GLU A 150 16.73 -0.04 0.56
C GLU A 150 17.24 0.98 -0.45
N THR A 151 16.32 1.73 -1.05
CA THR A 151 16.61 2.70 -2.10
C THR A 151 15.91 4.01 -1.82
N HIS A 152 16.64 5.12 -1.94
CA HIS A 152 16.08 6.46 -1.75
C HIS A 152 15.55 7.05 -3.06
N TYR A 153 14.44 7.76 -2.98
CA TYR A 153 13.76 8.40 -4.09
C TYR A 153 13.52 9.89 -3.84
N SER A 154 13.54 10.67 -4.91
CA SER A 154 13.09 12.06 -4.94
C SER A 154 12.29 12.29 -6.22
N ASN A 155 11.05 12.76 -6.09
CA ASN A 155 10.13 13.05 -7.20
C ASN A 155 10.03 11.89 -8.20
N GLY A 156 9.81 10.68 -7.68
CA GLY A 156 9.66 9.47 -8.47
C GLY A 156 10.96 8.87 -9.04
N LYS A 157 12.12 9.51 -8.83
CA LYS A 157 13.41 9.05 -9.36
C LYS A 157 14.33 8.58 -8.23
N LYS A 158 15.12 7.52 -8.46
CA LYS A 158 16.17 7.11 -7.52
C LYS A 158 17.13 8.28 -7.27
N HIS A 159 17.41 8.57 -6.01
CA HIS A 159 18.26 9.67 -5.59
C HIS A 159 18.87 9.35 -4.23
N GLY A 160 20.19 9.43 -4.10
CA GLY A 160 20.93 8.98 -2.92
C GLY A 160 21.33 7.50 -3.02
N THR A 161 21.61 6.88 -1.87
CA THR A 161 22.13 5.51 -1.80
C THR A 161 21.04 4.46 -1.98
N SER A 162 21.38 3.42 -2.74
CA SER A 162 20.66 2.16 -2.88
C SER A 162 21.52 1.03 -2.33
N LYS A 163 20.93 0.17 -1.52
CA LYS A 163 21.59 -1.01 -0.92
C LYS A 163 20.78 -2.26 -1.23
N VAL A 164 21.47 -3.35 -1.57
CA VAL A 164 20.88 -4.67 -1.82
C VAL A 164 21.56 -5.69 -0.92
N PHE A 165 20.77 -6.58 -0.33
CA PHE A 165 21.24 -7.56 0.65
C PHE A 165 20.77 -8.97 0.28
N THR A 166 21.51 -9.99 0.74
CA THR A 166 21.07 -11.38 0.72
C THR A 166 19.99 -11.64 1.77
N GLU A 167 19.33 -12.80 1.68
CA GLU A 167 18.40 -13.27 2.71
C GLU A 167 19.07 -13.49 4.08
N SER A 168 20.38 -13.76 4.13
CA SER A 168 21.13 -13.82 5.38
C SER A 168 21.42 -12.44 5.99
N GLY A 169 21.27 -11.35 5.21
CA GLY A 169 21.55 -9.97 5.61
C GLY A 169 22.92 -9.46 5.15
N ILE A 170 23.59 -10.16 4.24
CA ILE A 170 24.91 -9.78 3.70
C ILE A 170 24.70 -8.72 2.62
N LEU A 171 25.36 -7.57 2.75
CA LEU A 171 25.33 -6.51 1.73
C LEU A 171 25.99 -7.02 0.44
N LEU A 172 25.28 -6.91 -0.68
CA LEU A 172 25.75 -7.29 -2.02
C LEU A 172 26.10 -6.08 -2.86
N GLU A 173 25.33 -5.01 -2.76
CA GLU A 173 25.49 -3.81 -3.58
C GLU A 173 25.21 -2.58 -2.74
N GLU A 174 26.05 -1.55 -2.88
CA GLU A 174 25.81 -0.21 -2.37
C GLU A 174 26.19 0.79 -3.45
N VAL A 175 25.20 1.44 -4.06
CA VAL A 175 25.40 2.32 -5.21
C VAL A 175 24.68 3.65 -5.02
N SER A 176 25.27 4.72 -5.54
CA SER A 176 24.71 6.07 -5.45
C SER A 176 23.96 6.44 -6.72
N TYR A 177 22.80 7.07 -6.55
CA TYR A 177 21.98 7.58 -7.65
C TYR A 177 21.79 9.09 -7.56
N GLU A 178 21.68 9.73 -8.72
CA GLU A 178 21.21 11.09 -8.86
C GLU A 178 20.25 11.18 -10.04
N ASN A 179 19.04 11.70 -9.79
CA ASN A 179 18.00 11.89 -10.80
C ASN A 179 17.71 10.64 -11.65
N GLY A 180 17.74 9.47 -11.01
CA GLY A 180 17.46 8.17 -11.62
C GLY A 180 18.65 7.50 -12.32
N LYS A 181 19.82 8.14 -12.34
CA LYS A 181 21.05 7.57 -12.93
C LYS A 181 22.06 7.23 -11.85
N LEU A 182 22.88 6.20 -12.05
CA LEU A 182 24.03 5.96 -11.19
C LEU A 182 24.97 7.15 -11.25
N ASN A 183 25.25 7.76 -10.11
CA ASN A 183 26.15 8.90 -9.98
C ASN A 183 26.75 8.90 -8.56
N GLY A 184 28.08 8.90 -8.47
CA GLY A 184 28.80 8.71 -7.22
C GLY A 184 29.38 7.30 -7.05
N GLU A 185 29.69 6.93 -5.81
CA GLU A 185 30.37 5.65 -5.53
C GLU A 185 29.44 4.45 -5.74
N GLY A 186 30.00 3.38 -6.31
CA GLY A 186 29.40 2.05 -6.34
C GLY A 186 30.35 1.02 -5.73
N LYS A 187 29.82 0.16 -4.85
CA LYS A 187 30.50 -0.94 -4.19
C LYS A 187 29.71 -2.23 -4.37
N TYR A 188 30.40 -3.32 -4.68
CA TYR A 188 29.80 -4.63 -4.88
C TYR A 188 30.60 -5.68 -4.12
N TYR A 189 29.88 -6.60 -3.51
CA TYR A 189 30.41 -7.58 -2.57
C TYR A 189 30.05 -9.01 -3.03
N ASP A 190 30.74 -10.01 -2.50
CA ASP A 190 30.40 -11.41 -2.72
C ASP A 190 29.37 -11.93 -1.68
N LEU A 191 28.98 -13.19 -1.81
CA LEU A 191 28.03 -13.84 -0.90
C LEU A 191 28.57 -14.03 0.53
N LYS A 192 29.85 -13.76 0.77
CA LYS A 192 30.49 -13.76 2.10
C LYS A 192 30.65 -12.35 2.65
N GLY A 193 30.27 -11.32 1.89
CA GLY A 193 30.40 -9.91 2.24
C GLY A 193 31.79 -9.32 1.93
N ALA A 194 32.66 -10.04 1.23
CA ALA A 194 33.96 -9.50 0.82
C ALA A 194 33.78 -8.57 -0.38
N LEU A 195 34.38 -7.37 -0.31
CA LEU A 195 34.35 -6.41 -1.40
C LEU A 195 34.98 -7.03 -2.65
N LYS A 196 34.25 -7.00 -3.78
CA LYS A 196 34.70 -7.51 -5.09
C LYS A 196 35.12 -6.39 -6.02
N GLU A 197 34.36 -5.31 -6.04
CA GLU A 197 34.66 -4.16 -6.87
C GLU A 197 34.13 -2.87 -6.27
N LYS A 198 34.87 -1.78 -6.50
CA LYS A 198 34.38 -0.43 -6.24
C LYS A 198 34.91 0.56 -7.26
N GLY A 199 34.18 1.64 -7.44
CA GLY A 199 34.58 2.75 -8.29
C GLY A 199 33.51 3.83 -8.33
N MET A 200 33.70 4.80 -9.22
CA MET A 200 32.76 5.90 -9.39
C MET A 200 31.89 5.67 -10.62
N TYR A 201 30.65 6.11 -10.53
CA TYR A 201 29.74 6.32 -11.66
C TYR A 201 29.56 7.82 -11.93
N LYS A 202 29.37 8.16 -13.19
CA LYS A 202 28.92 9.47 -13.65
C LYS A 202 27.92 9.27 -14.79
N ASP A 203 26.73 9.86 -14.66
CA ASP A 203 25.66 9.79 -15.67
C ASP A 203 25.30 8.36 -16.12
N GLY A 204 25.29 7.42 -15.17
CA GLY A 204 24.96 6.02 -15.43
C GLY A 204 26.12 5.17 -15.94
N LYS A 205 27.30 5.75 -16.16
CA LYS A 205 28.48 5.05 -16.68
C LYS A 205 29.60 4.98 -15.65
N ARG A 206 30.38 3.89 -15.66
CA ARG A 206 31.62 3.80 -14.87
C ARG A 206 32.54 4.96 -15.24
N HIS A 207 33.09 5.65 -14.24
CA HIS A 207 33.92 6.82 -14.40
C HIS A 207 35.20 6.68 -13.56
N GLY A 208 36.35 6.96 -14.17
CA GLY A 208 37.65 6.85 -13.51
C GLY A 208 38.09 5.41 -13.26
N LYS A 209 39.01 5.23 -12.31
CA LYS A 209 39.61 3.93 -11.99
C LYS A 209 38.64 3.08 -11.18
N TRP A 210 38.55 1.81 -11.57
CA TRP A 210 37.82 0.78 -10.82
C TRP A 210 38.81 -0.18 -10.17
N GLU A 211 38.55 -0.48 -8.91
CA GLU A 211 39.33 -1.44 -8.13
C GLU A 211 38.58 -2.76 -8.09
N PHE A 212 39.29 -3.85 -8.38
CA PHE A 212 38.75 -5.21 -8.32
C PHE A 212 39.55 -6.01 -7.30
N TYR A 213 38.87 -6.87 -6.56
CA TYR A 213 39.45 -7.60 -5.44
C TYR A 213 39.26 -9.11 -5.65
N ILE A 214 40.30 -9.88 -5.38
CA ILE A 214 40.30 -11.36 -5.36
C ILE A 214 40.90 -11.75 -4.00
N ASP A 215 40.17 -12.57 -3.23
CA ASP A 215 40.55 -12.98 -1.87
C ASP A 215 40.92 -11.80 -0.94
N GLY A 216 40.20 -10.70 -1.07
CA GLY A 216 40.41 -9.48 -0.26
C GLY A 216 41.60 -8.61 -0.70
N GLN A 217 42.39 -9.03 -1.69
CA GLN A 217 43.49 -8.22 -2.22
C GLN A 217 43.13 -7.57 -3.56
N VAL A 218 43.60 -6.34 -3.78
CA VAL A 218 43.41 -5.64 -5.06
C VAL A 218 44.08 -6.43 -6.18
N SER A 219 43.28 -6.94 -7.11
CA SER A 219 43.75 -7.66 -8.29
C SER A 219 44.45 -6.71 -9.25
N LYS A 220 45.78 -6.83 -9.33
CA LYS A 220 46.60 -6.06 -10.27
C LYS A 220 46.28 -6.37 -11.75
N LYS A 221 45.69 -7.54 -12.04
CA LYS A 221 45.39 -8.01 -13.42
C LYS A 221 44.18 -7.33 -14.09
N LYS A 222 43.35 -6.56 -13.37
CA LYS A 222 42.18 -5.84 -13.92
C LYS A 222 42.20 -4.33 -13.68
N LYS A 223 43.37 -3.75 -13.35
CA LYS A 223 43.53 -2.29 -13.22
C LYS A 223 43.34 -1.53 -14.55
N GLU A 224 43.31 -2.24 -15.67
CA GLU A 224 43.24 -1.65 -17.02
C GLU A 224 42.11 -2.31 -17.83
N LYS A 225 40.96 -1.65 -17.89
CA LYS A 225 40.07 -1.60 -19.06
C LYS A 225 38.90 -0.67 -18.74
N LEU A 226 39.12 0.64 -18.87
CA LEU A 226 38.11 1.66 -19.19
C LEU A 226 38.78 3.05 -19.09
N SER A 227 39.83 3.27 -19.90
CA SER A 227 40.35 4.60 -20.23
C SER A 227 40.11 4.94 -21.71
N GLU A 228 39.21 4.24 -22.39
CA GLU A 228 38.83 4.50 -23.78
C GLU A 228 37.31 4.54 -23.89
N PHE A 229 36.73 5.64 -23.43
CA PHE A 229 35.58 6.29 -24.08
C PHE A 229 35.74 7.77 -23.76
N LYS A 230 36.74 8.37 -24.44
CA LYS A 230 36.80 9.80 -24.67
C LYS A 230 36.11 10.05 -26.02
N GLU A 231 35.32 11.12 -26.01
CA GLU A 231 34.52 11.73 -27.09
C GLU A 231 33.20 11.04 -27.45
#